data_AF-A0A101NGB0-F1
#
_entry.id   AF-A0A101NGB0-F1
#
_cell.length_a   1.000
_cell.length_b   1.000
_cell.length_c   1.000
_cell.angle_alpha   90.00
_cell.angle_beta   90.00
_cell.angle_gamma   90.00
#
_symmetry.space_group_name_H-M   'P 1'
#
loop_
_entity.id
_entity.type
_entity.pdbx_description
1 polymer ?
#
loop_
_entity_poly.entity_id
_entity_poly.type
_entity_poly.pdbx_seq_one_letter_code
_entity_poly.pdbx_strand_id
1 'polypeptide(L)'
;MAGLLLLGIVAPAQAIESTISVNNKRTGWDPNEPNLSPSKVSSSTFGRRWSTPVNGSVLAQPLVTDKNVVVATENNYVYGIDAITGKTKWTRQLGPAWPTSAVSCQDPAPRTGITSTPVYDQSTNTVYLANKVNDGPDVQHPSWYFHAMSASTGLERGGWPVKIQGTPTNSPGHPFNSFTAAQRPGLLLLNGTVYAGFASHCDKGPFVGQVAGVKVSTRSLKLWSTEAGSSTQEAGIWQSGGGLVSDGSGRIFFTTGNGSGTGASPGRGPGNQPKGHFGESVVRLGVNSDGSLSARDFFSPTNNQTLDQGDTDLGSGGPVALPDSFGTTAHPHLLVQVGKDGRVFLLDRDNLGGMGQGPNGTDKPVSMTGPFQGVWGHPAVYGGGNGYVYTVASSGNGFAPLRALKFGVDSAGVPRLTSIGTSKEGFGYASGSPAVTSNGTVSGSALIWVVWSGTSPGGVGGELRVYDAVPVNGTMHLRRSFPIGTASKFMVPATDRGRVYVATRDGHLVAFGPA
;
A
#
# COMPACT_ATOMS: atom_id res chain seq x y z
N MET A 1 -3.03 56.48 -17.27
CA MET A 1 -3.69 55.20 -16.92
C MET A 1 -2.64 54.29 -16.31
N ALA A 2 -2.67 54.12 -14.99
CA ALA A 2 -1.80 53.19 -14.28
C ALA A 2 -2.47 51.81 -14.26
N GLY A 3 -1.85 50.84 -14.92
CA GLY A 3 -2.31 49.45 -14.91
C GLY A 3 -1.82 48.74 -13.66
N LEU A 4 -2.75 48.38 -12.77
CA LEU A 4 -2.49 47.55 -11.61
C LEU A 4 -2.27 46.10 -12.08
N LEU A 5 -1.05 45.56 -11.94
CA LEU A 5 -0.81 44.13 -12.06
C LEU A 5 -1.33 43.44 -10.78
N LEU A 6 -2.44 42.72 -10.90
CA LEU A 6 -2.86 41.75 -9.88
C LEU A 6 -1.90 40.56 -9.91
N LEU A 7 -0.99 40.50 -8.95
CA LEU A 7 -0.29 39.29 -8.57
C LEU A 7 -1.33 38.30 -8.02
N GLY A 8 -1.80 37.39 -8.87
CA GLY A 8 -2.61 36.25 -8.44
C GLY A 8 -1.79 35.40 -7.49
N ILE A 9 -2.22 35.31 -6.24
CA ILE A 9 -1.73 34.31 -5.29
C ILE A 9 -2.25 32.96 -5.82
N VAL A 10 -1.39 32.23 -6.53
CA VAL A 10 -1.67 30.82 -6.85
C VAL A 10 -1.63 30.10 -5.51
N ALA A 11 -2.80 29.75 -4.97
CA ALA A 11 -2.88 28.80 -3.88
C ALA A 11 -2.21 27.50 -4.35
N PRO A 12 -1.23 26.95 -3.63
CA PRO A 12 -0.61 25.71 -4.05
C PRO A 12 -1.69 24.63 -4.09
N ALA A 13 -1.72 23.87 -5.19
CA ALA A 13 -2.56 22.69 -5.32
C ALA A 13 -2.33 21.79 -4.09
N GLN A 14 -3.39 21.57 -3.32
CA GLN A 14 -3.31 20.94 -2.01
C GLN A 14 -3.16 19.44 -2.18
N ALA A 15 -2.18 18.83 -1.51
CA ALA A 15 -2.09 17.38 -1.45
C ALA A 15 -3.33 16.85 -0.75
N ILE A 16 -4.09 16.03 -1.45
CA ILE A 16 -5.08 15.16 -0.86
C ILE A 16 -4.45 13.78 -0.84
N GLU A 17 -4.39 13.17 0.35
CA GLU A 17 -4.12 11.73 0.47
C GLU A 17 -5.30 10.96 -0.11
N SER A 18 -5.31 10.88 -1.44
CA SER A 18 -6.39 10.29 -2.21
C SER A 18 -6.46 8.78 -2.03
N THR A 19 -5.43 8.15 -1.47
CA THR A 19 -5.33 6.70 -1.34
C THR A 19 -4.15 6.32 -0.43
N ILE A 20 -3.93 5.02 -0.19
CA ILE A 20 -2.79 4.53 0.60
C ILE A 20 -1.48 5.15 0.07
N SER A 21 -0.68 5.68 1.00
CA SER A 21 0.64 6.25 0.73
C SER A 21 0.62 7.41 -0.26
N VAL A 22 -0.32 8.34 -0.04
CA VAL A 22 -0.47 9.66 -0.66
C VAL A 22 -1.00 9.65 -2.10
N ASN A 23 -0.44 8.80 -2.97
CA ASN A 23 -0.70 8.86 -4.41
C ASN A 23 -0.64 7.49 -5.10
N ASN A 24 -0.99 7.46 -6.39
CA ASN A 24 -0.98 6.24 -7.21
C ASN A 24 0.41 5.61 -7.38
N LYS A 25 1.50 6.38 -7.21
CA LYS A 25 2.88 5.85 -7.20
C LYS A 25 3.23 5.18 -5.85
N ARG A 26 2.37 5.30 -4.84
CA ARG A 26 2.52 4.74 -3.47
C ARG A 26 3.75 5.25 -2.74
N THR A 27 4.18 6.47 -3.06
CA THR A 27 5.47 7.01 -2.56
C THR A 27 5.54 7.16 -1.05
N GLY A 28 4.39 7.26 -0.36
CA GLY A 28 4.36 7.55 1.07
C GLY A 28 4.98 8.90 1.42
N TRP A 29 5.15 9.79 0.43
CA TRP A 29 5.79 11.08 0.58
C TRP A 29 4.75 12.20 0.44
N ASP A 30 4.51 12.91 1.53
CA ASP A 30 3.80 14.18 1.53
C ASP A 30 4.80 15.36 1.56
N PRO A 31 5.01 16.04 0.42
CA PRO A 31 5.89 17.20 0.35
C PRO A 31 5.23 18.51 0.82
N ASN A 32 3.97 18.52 1.23
CA ASN A 32 3.22 19.75 1.49
C ASN A 32 2.95 19.99 2.98
N GLU A 33 3.90 19.62 3.83
CA GLU A 33 3.76 19.60 5.29
C GLU A 33 4.75 20.53 6.01
N PRO A 34 4.75 21.85 5.75
CA PRO A 34 5.66 22.79 6.41
C PRO A 34 5.41 22.91 7.93
N ASN A 35 4.23 22.50 8.40
CA ASN A 35 3.86 22.50 9.82
C ASN A 35 4.28 21.21 10.55
N LEU A 36 4.79 20.21 9.83
CA LEU A 36 5.40 18.99 10.39
C LEU A 36 6.94 19.01 10.26
N SER A 37 7.56 20.18 10.38
CA SER A 37 9.02 20.27 10.38
C SER A 37 9.63 19.74 11.69
N PRO A 38 10.92 19.36 11.71
CA PRO A 38 11.60 18.89 12.91
C PRO A 38 11.43 19.80 14.13
N SER A 39 11.56 21.12 13.96
CA SER A 39 11.41 22.07 15.07
C SER A 39 9.97 22.15 15.60
N LYS A 40 8.97 22.02 14.71
CA LYS A 40 7.55 22.02 15.10
C LYS A 40 7.18 20.75 15.84
N VAL A 41 7.62 19.59 15.38
CA VAL A 41 7.32 18.30 16.02
C VAL A 41 8.06 18.12 17.35
N SER A 42 9.26 18.68 17.49
CA SER A 42 9.99 18.71 18.76
C SER A 42 9.43 19.70 19.79
N SER A 43 8.55 20.63 19.39
CA SER A 43 7.90 21.59 20.29
C SER A 43 7.11 20.91 21.41
N SER A 44 7.02 21.56 22.57
CA SER A 44 6.12 21.18 23.66
C SER A 44 4.64 21.30 23.29
N THR A 45 4.32 22.10 22.27
CA THR A 45 2.96 22.30 21.78
C THR A 45 2.52 21.25 20.78
N PHE A 46 3.39 20.33 20.32
CA PHE A 46 3.01 19.22 19.44
C PHE A 46 2.66 17.98 20.25
N GLY A 47 1.56 17.30 19.93
CA GLY A 47 1.06 16.16 20.71
C GLY A 47 -0.33 15.70 20.28
N ARG A 48 -0.91 14.77 21.06
CA ARG A 48 -2.25 14.22 20.80
C ARG A 48 -3.30 15.32 20.93
N ARG A 49 -4.15 15.46 19.91
CA ARG A 49 -5.26 16.44 19.87
C ARG A 49 -6.56 15.82 20.33
N TRP A 50 -6.87 14.66 19.78
CA TRP A 50 -8.09 13.93 20.07
C TRP A 50 -7.90 12.44 19.78
N SER A 51 -8.80 11.63 20.33
CA SER A 51 -8.94 10.20 20.03
C SER A 51 -10.42 9.90 19.94
N THR A 52 -10.86 9.41 18.78
CA THR A 52 -12.26 9.17 18.48
C THR A 52 -12.50 7.67 18.41
N PRO A 53 -13.41 7.12 19.24
CA PRO A 53 -13.73 5.70 19.18
C PRO A 53 -14.50 5.37 17.89
N VAL A 54 -14.18 4.22 17.31
CA VAL A 54 -14.84 3.63 16.15
C VAL A 54 -15.17 2.16 16.43
N ASN A 55 -16.16 1.62 15.73
CA ASN A 55 -16.60 0.24 15.93
C ASN A 55 -15.72 -0.73 15.12
N GLY A 56 -14.89 -1.49 15.82
CA GLY A 56 -14.03 -2.53 15.25
C GLY A 56 -12.60 -2.07 14.97
N SER A 57 -11.72 -3.03 14.72
CA SER A 57 -10.32 -2.76 14.37
C SER A 57 -10.22 -2.02 13.04
N VAL A 58 -9.25 -1.11 12.94
CA VAL A 58 -8.97 -0.36 11.71
C VAL A 58 -7.63 -0.80 11.14
N LEU A 59 -7.63 -1.50 10.01
CA LEU A 59 -6.39 -1.91 9.33
C LEU A 59 -6.05 -1.01 8.13
N ALA A 60 -7.08 -0.43 7.51
CA ALA A 60 -6.97 0.56 6.47
C ALA A 60 -6.27 1.84 6.97
N GLN A 61 -5.35 2.41 6.18
CA GLN A 61 -4.89 3.78 6.40
C GLN A 61 -6.11 4.72 6.33
N PRO A 62 -6.30 5.61 7.31
CA PRO A 62 -7.32 6.65 7.22
C PRO A 62 -7.12 7.53 5.98
N LEU A 63 -8.19 7.90 5.29
CA LEU A 63 -8.07 8.88 4.20
C LEU A 63 -8.37 10.28 4.71
N VAL A 64 -7.50 11.24 4.40
CA VAL A 64 -7.81 12.65 4.65
C VAL A 64 -8.42 13.28 3.41
N THR A 65 -9.64 13.76 3.58
CA THR A 65 -10.37 14.58 2.59
C THR A 65 -10.37 16.03 3.08
N ASP A 66 -10.87 16.98 2.28
CA ASP A 66 -10.84 18.41 2.64
C ASP A 66 -11.36 18.76 4.04
N LYS A 67 -12.35 18.03 4.56
CA LYS A 67 -12.99 18.33 5.86
C LYS A 67 -13.03 17.15 6.83
N ASN A 68 -12.78 15.94 6.33
CA ASN A 68 -13.02 14.70 7.07
C ASN A 68 -11.83 13.77 6.98
N VAL A 69 -11.53 13.09 8.06
CA VAL A 69 -10.78 11.84 8.06
C VAL A 69 -11.79 10.70 7.90
N VAL A 70 -11.67 9.94 6.81
CA VAL A 70 -12.51 8.79 6.53
C VAL A 70 -11.85 7.54 7.09
N VAL A 71 -12.59 6.80 7.92
CA VAL A 71 -12.12 5.59 8.61
C VAL A 71 -13.03 4.44 8.27
N ALA A 72 -12.45 3.33 7.81
CA ALA A 72 -13.18 2.11 7.49
C ALA A 72 -12.69 0.95 8.38
N THR A 73 -13.63 0.14 8.90
CA THR A 73 -13.33 -0.85 9.94
C THR A 73 -13.60 -2.29 9.51
N GLU A 74 -12.97 -3.22 10.21
CA GLU A 74 -13.22 -4.66 10.07
C GLU A 74 -14.64 -5.08 10.47
N ASN A 75 -15.40 -4.21 11.15
CA ASN A 75 -16.81 -4.44 11.44
C ASN A 75 -17.75 -3.83 10.38
N ASN A 76 -17.24 -3.46 9.21
CA ASN A 76 -17.99 -2.83 8.11
C ASN A 76 -18.60 -1.46 8.46
N TYR A 77 -18.00 -0.74 9.42
CA TYR A 77 -18.36 0.65 9.65
C TYR A 77 -17.45 1.58 8.85
N VAL A 78 -18.06 2.66 8.33
CA VAL A 78 -17.34 3.78 7.71
C VAL A 78 -17.73 5.06 8.41
N TYR A 79 -16.75 5.87 8.75
CA TYR A 79 -16.92 7.13 9.47
C TYR A 79 -16.36 8.29 8.66
N GLY A 80 -17.02 9.44 8.73
CA GLY A 80 -16.41 10.73 8.42
C GLY A 80 -16.21 11.48 9.71
N ILE A 81 -14.96 11.65 10.13
CA ILE A 81 -14.58 12.31 11.38
C ILE A 81 -14.01 13.68 11.04
N ASP A 82 -14.45 14.72 11.74
CA ASP A 82 -13.91 16.05 11.55
C ASP A 82 -12.40 16.11 11.84
N ALA A 83 -11.61 16.54 10.84
CA ALA A 83 -10.16 16.50 10.90
C ALA A 83 -9.54 17.38 12.01
N ILE A 84 -10.27 18.42 12.46
CA ILE A 84 -9.80 19.37 13.47
C ILE A 84 -10.24 18.95 14.87
N THR A 85 -11.52 18.61 15.02
CA THR A 85 -12.17 18.42 16.32
C THR A 85 -12.31 16.96 16.74
N GLY A 86 -12.15 16.00 15.82
CA GLY A 86 -12.36 14.57 16.09
C GLY A 86 -13.83 14.18 16.22
N LYS A 87 -14.79 15.09 15.98
CA LYS A 87 -16.22 14.77 16.05
C LYS A 87 -16.66 13.93 14.85
N THR A 88 -17.33 12.82 15.10
CA THR A 88 -17.98 12.03 14.05
C THR A 88 -19.10 12.85 13.41
N LYS A 89 -18.97 13.16 12.12
CA LYS A 89 -19.99 13.87 11.33
C LYS A 89 -21.02 12.92 10.74
N TRP A 90 -20.57 11.74 10.31
CA TRP A 90 -21.43 10.70 9.79
C TRP A 90 -20.82 9.33 10.04
N THR A 91 -21.68 8.32 10.10
CA THR A 91 -21.30 6.90 10.17
C THR A 91 -22.26 6.07 9.34
N ARG A 92 -21.78 4.98 8.74
CA ARG A 92 -22.57 3.98 8.03
C ARG A 92 -22.08 2.59 8.38
N GLN A 93 -23.00 1.63 8.43
CA GLN A 93 -22.68 0.22 8.49
C GLN A 93 -23.04 -0.42 7.15
N LEU A 94 -22.09 -1.07 6.50
CA LEU A 94 -22.23 -1.64 5.16
C LEU A 94 -22.56 -3.14 5.18
N GLY A 95 -23.30 -3.57 6.22
CA GLY A 95 -23.70 -4.96 6.46
C GLY A 95 -22.90 -5.66 7.56
N PRO A 96 -23.27 -6.91 7.90
CA PRO A 96 -22.56 -7.70 8.91
C PRO A 96 -21.17 -8.11 8.40
N ALA A 97 -20.14 -7.88 9.21
CA ALA A 97 -18.80 -8.35 8.92
C ALA A 97 -18.70 -9.88 8.99
N TRP A 98 -17.86 -10.45 8.12
CA TRP A 98 -17.72 -11.89 7.96
C TRP A 98 -16.80 -12.50 9.02
N PRO A 99 -17.18 -13.60 9.70
CA PRO A 99 -16.36 -14.20 10.75
C PRO A 99 -15.19 -14.99 10.15
N THR A 100 -13.96 -14.63 10.50
CA THR A 100 -12.76 -15.31 9.94
C THR A 100 -12.57 -16.73 10.50
N SER A 101 -13.27 -17.08 11.58
CA SER A 101 -13.33 -18.46 12.09
C SER A 101 -13.87 -19.45 11.06
N ALA A 102 -14.64 -18.99 10.06
CA ALA A 102 -15.14 -19.82 8.97
C ALA A 102 -14.03 -20.43 8.10
N VAL A 103 -12.83 -19.85 8.12
CA VAL A 103 -11.61 -20.38 7.44
C VAL A 103 -10.52 -20.79 8.42
N SER A 104 -10.84 -20.87 9.72
CA SER A 104 -9.89 -21.22 10.78
C SER A 104 -8.65 -20.29 10.85
N CYS A 105 -8.84 -19.02 10.47
CA CYS A 105 -7.80 -17.98 10.48
C CYS A 105 -8.29 -16.82 11.37
N GLN A 106 -7.45 -16.30 12.27
CA GLN A 106 -7.79 -15.15 13.14
C GLN A 106 -6.89 -13.92 12.86
N ASP A 107 -6.05 -14.01 11.83
CA ASP A 107 -5.20 -12.93 11.35
C ASP A 107 -5.82 -12.27 10.12
N PRO A 108 -5.84 -10.92 10.02
CA PRO A 108 -5.37 -9.94 11.00
C PRO A 108 -6.38 -9.60 12.12
N ALA A 109 -7.63 -10.01 11.99
CA ALA A 109 -8.73 -9.70 12.92
C ALA A 109 -9.74 -10.86 12.99
N PRO A 110 -10.56 -10.97 14.06
CA PRO A 110 -11.56 -12.03 14.21
C PRO A 110 -12.75 -11.93 13.24
N ARG A 111 -12.86 -10.80 12.54
CA ARG A 111 -13.84 -10.54 11.48
C ARG A 111 -13.15 -9.86 10.32
N THR A 112 -13.68 -10.06 9.12
CA THR A 112 -13.31 -9.34 7.91
C THR A 112 -14.46 -8.47 7.44
N GLY A 113 -14.20 -7.18 7.34
CA GLY A 113 -15.10 -6.19 6.76
C GLY A 113 -14.39 -5.41 5.67
N ILE A 114 -14.00 -4.17 6.01
CA ILE A 114 -13.19 -3.31 5.14
C ILE A 114 -11.75 -3.33 5.68
N THR A 115 -10.90 -4.08 4.99
CA THR A 115 -9.48 -4.24 5.37
C THR A 115 -8.58 -3.25 4.65
N SER A 116 -8.83 -3.01 3.36
CA SER A 116 -7.97 -2.17 2.54
C SER A 116 -8.26 -0.69 2.70
N THR A 117 -7.23 0.13 2.48
CA THR A 117 -7.37 1.57 2.36
C THR A 117 -8.26 1.92 1.17
N PRO A 118 -9.34 2.71 1.37
CA PRO A 118 -10.18 3.22 0.30
C PRO A 118 -9.40 4.10 -0.70
N VAL A 119 -10.08 4.53 -1.78
CA VAL A 119 -9.58 5.58 -2.69
C VAL A 119 -10.59 6.71 -2.79
N TYR A 120 -10.13 7.95 -2.72
CA TYR A 120 -10.91 9.18 -2.76
C TYR A 120 -10.70 9.90 -4.09
N ASP A 121 -11.82 10.09 -4.81
CA ASP A 121 -11.91 10.96 -5.96
C ASP A 121 -12.37 12.35 -5.51
N GLN A 122 -11.44 13.29 -5.46
CA GLN A 122 -11.73 14.68 -5.12
C GLN A 122 -12.68 15.33 -6.12
N SER A 123 -12.59 15.01 -7.41
CA SER A 123 -13.36 15.68 -8.47
C SER A 123 -14.86 15.44 -8.33
N THR A 124 -15.23 14.27 -7.81
CA THR A 124 -16.64 13.91 -7.55
C THR A 124 -16.96 13.91 -6.06
N ASN A 125 -15.99 14.16 -5.19
CA ASN A 125 -16.07 14.04 -3.74
C ASN A 125 -16.56 12.65 -3.29
N THR A 126 -16.00 11.60 -3.88
CA THR A 126 -16.44 10.20 -3.69
C THR A 126 -15.33 9.34 -3.12
N VAL A 127 -15.64 8.58 -2.06
CA VAL A 127 -14.78 7.51 -1.54
C VAL A 127 -15.26 6.19 -2.11
N TYR A 128 -14.35 5.44 -2.72
CA TYR A 128 -14.57 4.06 -3.14
C TYR A 128 -13.84 3.12 -2.20
N LEU A 129 -14.49 2.03 -1.83
CA LEU A 129 -13.95 1.00 -0.93
C LEU A 129 -14.44 -0.38 -1.36
N ALA A 130 -13.79 -1.42 -0.85
CA ALA A 130 -14.20 -2.80 -1.01
C ALA A 130 -14.44 -3.45 0.35
N ASN A 131 -15.47 -4.27 0.47
CA ASN A 131 -15.77 -4.94 1.73
C ASN A 131 -16.25 -6.39 1.54
N LYS A 132 -16.06 -7.20 2.58
CA LYS A 132 -16.63 -8.55 2.70
C LYS A 132 -17.85 -8.51 3.60
N VAL A 133 -18.94 -9.13 3.19
CA VAL A 133 -20.22 -9.13 3.93
C VAL A 133 -20.69 -10.57 4.15
N ASN A 134 -21.19 -10.85 5.35
CA ASN A 134 -21.84 -12.11 5.69
C ASN A 134 -23.33 -12.07 5.32
N ASP A 135 -23.62 -12.08 4.03
CA ASP A 135 -24.97 -11.90 3.46
C ASP A 135 -25.51 -13.12 2.70
N GLY A 136 -24.74 -14.21 2.66
CA GLY A 136 -25.17 -15.47 2.06
C GLY A 136 -26.05 -16.32 2.99
N PRO A 137 -26.46 -17.52 2.52
CA PRO A 137 -27.22 -18.48 3.33
C PRO A 137 -26.48 -18.96 4.59
N ASP A 138 -25.14 -18.92 4.58
CA ASP A 138 -24.29 -19.27 5.71
C ASP A 138 -22.92 -18.56 5.61
N VAL A 139 -22.06 -18.78 6.60
CA VAL A 139 -20.72 -18.19 6.68
C VAL A 139 -19.75 -18.71 5.59
N GLN A 140 -20.09 -19.74 4.83
CA GLN A 140 -19.29 -20.23 3.71
C GLN A 140 -19.60 -19.51 2.40
N HIS A 141 -20.66 -18.70 2.35
CA HIS A 141 -21.11 -18.01 1.15
C HIS A 141 -21.12 -16.48 1.28
N PRO A 142 -20.03 -15.82 1.73
CA PRO A 142 -19.98 -14.36 1.81
C PRO A 142 -19.95 -13.71 0.42
N SER A 143 -20.21 -12.41 0.39
CA SER A 143 -20.06 -11.59 -0.82
C SER A 143 -18.99 -10.51 -0.63
N TRP A 144 -18.33 -10.15 -1.74
CA TRP A 144 -17.49 -8.95 -1.82
C TRP A 144 -18.20 -7.88 -2.62
N TYR A 145 -18.10 -6.62 -2.21
CA TYR A 145 -18.67 -5.49 -2.92
C TYR A 145 -17.67 -4.36 -3.11
N PHE A 146 -17.79 -3.64 -4.22
CA PHE A 146 -17.31 -2.27 -4.32
C PHE A 146 -18.43 -1.29 -3.95
N HIS A 147 -18.05 -0.23 -3.24
CA HIS A 147 -18.93 0.87 -2.84
C HIS A 147 -18.44 2.19 -3.45
N ALA A 148 -19.34 3.15 -3.57
CA ALA A 148 -19.05 4.54 -3.89
C ALA A 148 -19.87 5.43 -2.95
N MET A 149 -19.22 6.17 -2.07
CA MET A 149 -19.87 6.95 -1.02
C MET A 149 -19.48 8.42 -1.12
N SER A 150 -20.42 9.32 -0.86
CA SER A 150 -20.10 10.75 -0.66
C SER A 150 -19.18 10.93 0.54
N ALA A 151 -18.00 11.52 0.34
CA ALA A 151 -17.05 11.75 1.43
C ALA A 151 -17.59 12.73 2.49
N SER A 152 -18.53 13.60 2.10
CA SER A 152 -19.09 14.60 3.01
C SER A 152 -20.23 14.07 3.88
N THR A 153 -20.99 13.08 3.39
CA THR A 153 -22.24 12.65 4.05
C THR A 153 -22.28 11.16 4.36
N GLY A 154 -21.37 10.36 3.80
CA GLY A 154 -21.39 8.91 3.86
C GLY A 154 -22.54 8.27 3.08
N LEU A 155 -23.30 9.01 2.28
CA LEU A 155 -24.38 8.41 1.48
C LEU A 155 -23.81 7.66 0.28
N GLU A 156 -24.28 6.44 0.08
CA GLU A 156 -23.99 5.63 -1.11
C GLU A 156 -24.47 6.36 -2.38
N ARG A 157 -23.68 6.31 -3.45
CA ARG A 157 -24.04 6.89 -4.75
C ARG A 157 -25.07 5.99 -5.43
N GLY A 158 -25.97 6.58 -6.22
CA GLY A 158 -26.97 5.82 -6.97
C GLY A 158 -26.35 4.76 -7.88
N GLY A 159 -26.90 3.54 -7.85
CA GLY A 159 -26.40 2.40 -8.64
C GLY A 159 -25.28 1.60 -7.98
N TRP A 160 -24.93 1.90 -6.72
CA TRP A 160 -23.99 1.15 -5.88
C TRP A 160 -24.71 0.50 -4.69
N PRO A 161 -24.15 -0.55 -4.06
CA PRO A 161 -22.87 -1.20 -4.35
C PRO A 161 -22.88 -2.12 -5.59
N VAL A 162 -21.68 -2.52 -6.04
CA VAL A 162 -21.48 -3.49 -7.12
C VAL A 162 -20.86 -4.77 -6.55
N LYS A 163 -21.55 -5.90 -6.68
CA LYS A 163 -21.03 -7.21 -6.25
C LYS A 163 -19.86 -7.65 -7.12
N ILE A 164 -18.76 -8.07 -6.48
CA ILE A 164 -17.59 -8.63 -7.15
C ILE A 164 -17.86 -10.12 -7.39
N GLN A 165 -18.01 -10.50 -8.66
CA GLN A 165 -18.35 -11.86 -9.09
C GLN A 165 -17.96 -12.09 -10.56
N GLY A 166 -18.11 -13.32 -11.03
CA GLY A 166 -17.82 -13.70 -12.41
C GLY A 166 -16.49 -14.43 -12.55
N THR A 167 -15.97 -14.49 -13.78
CA THR A 167 -14.75 -15.26 -14.11
C THR A 167 -13.67 -14.35 -14.68
N PRO A 168 -12.41 -14.47 -14.23
CA PRO A 168 -11.27 -13.77 -14.83
C PRO A 168 -11.14 -14.06 -16.33
N THR A 169 -10.88 -13.01 -17.12
CA THR A 169 -10.82 -13.13 -18.59
C THR A 169 -9.71 -14.08 -19.06
N ASN A 170 -8.59 -14.15 -18.33
CA ASN A 170 -7.45 -15.02 -18.64
C ASN A 170 -7.48 -16.38 -17.92
N SER A 171 -8.53 -16.70 -17.17
CA SER A 171 -8.70 -17.98 -16.49
C SER A 171 -10.16 -18.46 -16.60
N PRO A 172 -10.63 -18.74 -17.83
CA PRO A 172 -12.00 -19.22 -18.04
C PRO A 172 -12.23 -20.55 -17.31
N GLY A 173 -13.42 -20.73 -16.72
CA GLY A 173 -13.75 -21.91 -15.92
C GLY A 173 -13.38 -21.82 -14.43
N HIS A 174 -12.64 -20.79 -14.01
CA HIS A 174 -12.23 -20.57 -12.62
C HIS A 174 -12.84 -19.28 -12.06
N PRO A 175 -14.12 -19.31 -11.61
CA PRO A 175 -14.80 -18.11 -11.13
C PRO A 175 -14.20 -17.56 -9.83
N PHE A 176 -14.47 -16.28 -9.55
CA PHE A 176 -14.10 -15.62 -8.30
C PHE A 176 -14.70 -16.35 -7.09
N ASN A 177 -13.83 -16.76 -6.17
CA ASN A 177 -14.23 -17.43 -4.93
C ASN A 177 -14.28 -16.43 -3.78
N SER A 178 -15.47 -15.90 -3.48
CA SER A 178 -15.66 -14.92 -2.40
C SER A 178 -15.31 -15.46 -1.00
N PHE A 179 -15.37 -16.78 -0.79
CA PHE A 179 -15.09 -17.38 0.51
C PHE A 179 -13.60 -17.29 0.86
N THR A 180 -12.72 -17.74 -0.05
CA THR A 180 -11.27 -17.73 0.18
C THR A 180 -10.62 -16.40 -0.13
N ALA A 181 -11.18 -15.61 -1.06
CA ALA A 181 -10.61 -14.32 -1.44
C ALA A 181 -10.51 -13.36 -0.25
N ALA A 182 -9.31 -12.78 -0.08
CA ALA A 182 -9.04 -11.69 0.85
C ALA A 182 -8.56 -10.45 0.11
N GLN A 183 -9.14 -9.30 0.45
CA GLN A 183 -8.85 -8.01 -0.18
C GLN A 183 -8.16 -7.10 0.84
N ARG A 184 -6.83 -7.05 0.76
CA ARG A 184 -5.97 -6.25 1.65
C ARG A 184 -5.28 -5.07 0.97
N PRO A 185 -4.78 -5.19 -0.28
CA PRO A 185 -4.13 -4.07 -0.95
C PRO A 185 -5.03 -2.84 -1.05
N GLY A 186 -4.49 -1.65 -0.77
CA GLY A 186 -5.24 -0.40 -0.95
C GLY A 186 -5.72 -0.20 -2.39
N LEU A 187 -6.89 0.41 -2.55
CA LEU A 187 -7.54 0.56 -3.85
C LEU A 187 -6.82 1.55 -4.76
N LEU A 188 -6.98 1.36 -6.07
CA LEU A 188 -6.48 2.27 -7.10
C LEU A 188 -7.65 2.82 -7.92
N LEU A 189 -7.74 4.14 -8.05
CA LEU A 189 -8.61 4.79 -9.03
C LEU A 189 -7.74 5.21 -10.22
N LEU A 190 -8.03 4.64 -11.39
CA LEU A 190 -7.28 4.88 -12.62
C LEU A 190 -8.25 4.99 -13.81
N ASN A 191 -8.19 6.13 -14.52
CA ASN A 191 -9.01 6.39 -15.71
C ASN A 191 -10.52 6.09 -15.54
N GLY A 192 -11.10 6.45 -14.39
CA GLY A 192 -12.52 6.23 -14.09
C GLY A 192 -12.89 4.78 -13.76
N THR A 193 -11.91 3.94 -13.40
CA THR A 193 -12.10 2.56 -12.93
C THR A 193 -11.44 2.39 -11.58
N VAL A 194 -12.15 1.76 -10.64
CA VAL A 194 -11.62 1.40 -9.32
C VAL A 194 -11.12 -0.03 -9.37
N TYR A 195 -9.89 -0.27 -8.92
CA TYR A 195 -9.23 -1.55 -8.93
C TYR A 195 -8.89 -2.05 -7.52
N ALA A 196 -9.07 -3.35 -7.29
CA ALA A 196 -8.70 -4.06 -6.07
C ALA A 196 -7.87 -5.31 -6.41
N GLY A 197 -6.79 -5.53 -5.65
CA GLY A 197 -6.03 -6.78 -5.67
C GLY A 197 -6.52 -7.75 -4.58
N PHE A 198 -6.45 -9.04 -4.88
CA PHE A 198 -6.88 -10.12 -3.99
C PHE A 198 -5.79 -11.18 -3.82
N ALA A 199 -5.78 -11.77 -2.63
CA ALA A 199 -5.06 -12.98 -2.28
C ALA A 199 -6.03 -13.92 -1.54
N SER A 200 -5.60 -14.59 -0.46
CA SER A 200 -6.42 -15.47 0.36
C SER A 200 -6.46 -15.09 1.84
N HIS A 201 -7.36 -15.68 2.61
CA HIS A 201 -7.27 -15.66 4.07
C HIS A 201 -6.32 -16.78 4.54
N CYS A 202 -5.14 -16.44 5.09
CA CYS A 202 -4.16 -17.42 5.60
C CYS A 202 -3.90 -18.59 4.62
N ASP A 203 -3.69 -18.29 3.34
CA ASP A 203 -3.47 -19.30 2.28
C ASP A 203 -4.56 -20.38 2.17
N LYS A 204 -5.78 -20.09 2.62
CA LYS A 204 -6.91 -21.02 2.53
C LYS A 204 -7.24 -21.28 1.06
N GLY A 205 -6.91 -22.49 0.60
CA GLY A 205 -7.22 -22.96 -0.74
C GLY A 205 -8.71 -23.32 -0.95
N PRO A 206 -9.18 -23.38 -2.21
CA PRO A 206 -8.46 -22.97 -3.42
C PRO A 206 -8.38 -21.43 -3.53
N PHE A 207 -7.23 -20.90 -3.95
CA PHE A 207 -7.06 -19.48 -4.25
C PHE A 207 -6.02 -19.23 -5.35
N VAL A 208 -6.21 -18.11 -6.05
CA VAL A 208 -5.20 -17.48 -6.90
C VAL A 208 -5.28 -15.97 -6.71
N GLY A 209 -4.18 -15.25 -6.96
CA GLY A 209 -4.20 -13.80 -7.00
C GLY A 209 -5.14 -13.27 -8.08
N GLN A 210 -5.89 -12.21 -7.80
CA GLN A 210 -6.79 -11.59 -8.78
C GLN A 210 -6.79 -10.07 -8.70
N VAL A 211 -7.05 -9.43 -9.84
CA VAL A 211 -7.37 -7.99 -9.91
C VAL A 211 -8.81 -7.84 -10.39
N ALA A 212 -9.63 -7.17 -9.60
CA ALA A 212 -10.97 -6.75 -9.98
C ALA A 212 -10.97 -5.26 -10.34
N GLY A 213 -11.65 -4.89 -11.43
CA GLY A 213 -11.84 -3.51 -11.85
C GLY A 213 -13.31 -3.20 -12.10
N VAL A 214 -13.84 -2.14 -11.48
CA VAL A 214 -15.21 -1.65 -11.72
C VAL A 214 -15.18 -0.26 -12.36
N LYS A 215 -15.72 -0.14 -13.57
CA LYS A 215 -15.80 1.15 -14.27
C LYS A 215 -16.88 2.01 -13.61
N VAL A 216 -16.52 3.19 -13.11
CA VAL A 216 -17.41 4.03 -12.30
C VAL A 216 -18.68 4.43 -13.05
N SER A 217 -18.56 4.79 -14.33
CA SER A 217 -19.67 5.31 -15.12
C SER A 217 -20.73 4.25 -15.45
N THR A 218 -20.32 3.02 -15.74
CA THR A 218 -21.20 1.92 -16.20
C THR A 218 -21.43 0.86 -15.16
N ARG A 219 -20.61 0.83 -14.09
CA ARG A 219 -20.55 -0.22 -13.07
C ARG A 219 -20.20 -1.60 -13.65
N SER A 220 -19.58 -1.63 -14.84
CA SER A 220 -19.13 -2.88 -15.47
C SER A 220 -17.90 -3.41 -14.75
N LEU A 221 -17.96 -4.69 -14.36
CA LEU A 221 -16.88 -5.39 -13.66
C LEU A 221 -16.01 -6.19 -14.64
N LYS A 222 -14.69 -6.16 -14.43
CA LYS A 222 -13.70 -6.99 -15.12
C LYS A 222 -12.79 -7.65 -14.10
N LEU A 223 -12.43 -8.91 -14.35
CA LEU A 223 -11.55 -9.70 -13.50
C LEU A 223 -10.36 -10.23 -14.30
N TRP A 224 -9.21 -10.33 -13.65
CA TRP A 224 -7.99 -10.94 -14.17
C TRP A 224 -7.28 -11.72 -13.08
N SER A 225 -6.67 -12.86 -13.43
CA SER A 225 -6.01 -13.80 -12.52
C SER A 225 -4.51 -13.79 -12.70
N THR A 226 -3.74 -13.92 -11.61
CA THR A 226 -2.28 -14.09 -11.67
C THR A 226 -1.89 -15.45 -12.23
N GLU A 227 -2.74 -16.46 -12.05
CA GLU A 227 -2.56 -17.78 -12.62
C GLU A 227 -3.64 -18.07 -13.66
N ALA A 228 -3.21 -18.30 -14.91
CA ALA A 228 -4.07 -18.66 -16.02
C ALA A 228 -4.35 -20.16 -16.02
N GLY A 229 -5.64 -20.54 -16.01
CA GLY A 229 -6.05 -21.94 -16.11
C GLY A 229 -5.91 -22.76 -14.82
N SER A 230 -5.76 -22.09 -13.67
CA SER A 230 -5.76 -22.75 -12.36
C SER A 230 -6.47 -21.90 -11.30
N SER A 231 -6.97 -22.58 -10.27
CA SER A 231 -7.51 -21.97 -9.05
C SER A 231 -6.75 -22.41 -7.79
N THR A 232 -5.64 -23.15 -7.93
CA THR A 232 -4.86 -23.70 -6.80
C THR A 232 -3.38 -23.37 -6.87
N GLN A 233 -2.95 -22.59 -7.86
CA GLN A 233 -1.54 -22.23 -8.06
C GLN A 233 -1.10 -20.98 -7.29
N GLU A 234 -1.98 -20.41 -6.45
CA GLU A 234 -1.67 -19.33 -5.50
C GLU A 234 -1.25 -18.02 -6.18
N ALA A 235 -0.03 -17.52 -5.99
CA ALA A 235 0.45 -16.23 -6.49
C ALA A 235 -0.45 -15.05 -6.05
N GLY A 236 -0.80 -15.03 -4.75
CA GLY A 236 -1.69 -14.03 -4.16
C GLY A 236 -1.12 -12.61 -4.16
N ILE A 237 -1.97 -11.59 -4.34
CA ILE A 237 -1.58 -10.17 -4.27
C ILE A 237 -1.72 -9.68 -2.83
N TRP A 238 -0.66 -9.88 -2.04
CA TRP A 238 -0.63 -9.66 -0.60
C TRP A 238 -0.31 -8.21 -0.19
N GLN A 239 0.85 -7.72 -0.63
CA GLN A 239 1.43 -6.37 -0.47
C GLN A 239 1.42 -5.73 0.94
N SER A 240 1.12 -6.49 1.99
CA SER A 240 0.97 -6.02 3.37
C SER A 240 0.22 -4.69 3.52
N GLY A 241 -0.93 -4.55 2.84
CA GLY A 241 -1.75 -3.33 2.90
C GLY A 241 -1.31 -2.20 1.95
N GLY A 242 -0.15 -2.32 1.30
CA GLY A 242 0.24 -1.46 0.18
C GLY A 242 -0.77 -1.55 -0.97
N GLY A 243 -0.85 -0.53 -1.82
CA GLY A 243 -1.84 -0.47 -2.90
C GLY A 243 -1.32 -0.92 -4.26
N LEU A 244 -2.23 -1.19 -5.19
CA LEU A 244 -1.86 -1.31 -6.61
C LEU A 244 -1.23 0.01 -7.07
N VAL A 245 -0.07 -0.05 -7.71
CA VAL A 245 0.68 1.12 -8.17
C VAL A 245 0.23 1.48 -9.59
N SER A 246 0.22 2.77 -9.92
CA SER A 246 0.12 3.24 -11.31
C SER A 246 1.04 4.42 -11.54
N ASP A 247 1.69 4.43 -12.70
CA ASP A 247 2.52 5.53 -13.16
C ASP A 247 1.92 6.31 -14.34
N GLY A 248 0.72 5.95 -14.77
CA GLY A 248 0.10 6.56 -15.94
C GLY A 248 -1.06 5.74 -16.48
N SER A 249 -1.66 6.27 -17.54
CA SER A 249 -2.89 5.73 -18.13
C SER A 249 -2.74 4.25 -18.48
N GLY A 250 -3.66 3.42 -17.95
CA GLY A 250 -3.75 2.00 -18.26
C GLY A 250 -2.57 1.13 -17.81
N ARG A 251 -1.69 1.64 -16.93
CA ARG A 251 -0.54 0.90 -16.39
C ARG A 251 -0.70 0.67 -14.90
N ILE A 252 -0.77 -0.59 -14.50
CA ILE A 252 -0.93 -1.02 -13.11
C ILE A 252 0.24 -1.94 -12.75
N PHE A 253 0.84 -1.76 -11.58
CA PHE A 253 1.91 -2.61 -11.06
C PHE A 253 1.52 -3.18 -9.71
N PHE A 254 1.86 -4.44 -9.50
CA PHE A 254 1.67 -5.13 -8.23
C PHE A 254 2.70 -6.25 -8.08
N THR A 255 2.73 -6.83 -6.89
CA THR A 255 3.56 -8.00 -6.57
C THR A 255 2.72 -9.16 -6.07
N THR A 256 3.25 -10.36 -6.30
CA THR A 256 2.63 -11.64 -5.95
C THR A 256 3.52 -12.42 -5.00
N GLY A 257 2.90 -13.15 -4.08
CA GLY A 257 3.59 -14.10 -3.21
C GLY A 257 3.92 -15.41 -3.94
N ASN A 258 4.20 -16.42 -3.15
CA ASN A 258 4.53 -17.77 -3.59
C ASN A 258 3.47 -18.35 -4.56
N GLY A 259 3.96 -19.11 -5.54
CA GLY A 259 3.18 -20.02 -6.37
C GLY A 259 3.21 -21.45 -5.83
N SER A 260 2.21 -22.25 -6.18
CA SER A 260 2.10 -23.65 -5.73
C SER A 260 1.99 -24.64 -6.87
N GLY A 261 2.87 -25.64 -6.86
CA GLY A 261 2.94 -26.69 -7.89
C GLY A 261 3.71 -26.28 -9.15
N THR A 262 3.85 -27.25 -10.06
CA THR A 262 4.63 -27.07 -11.29
C THR A 262 4.04 -25.97 -12.16
N GLY A 263 4.87 -24.99 -12.52
CA GLY A 263 4.53 -23.93 -13.47
C GLY A 263 3.81 -22.72 -12.88
N ALA A 264 3.56 -22.66 -11.56
CA ALA A 264 2.96 -21.48 -10.92
C ALA A 264 3.87 -20.25 -10.97
N SER A 265 5.19 -20.46 -10.83
CA SER A 265 6.18 -19.38 -10.95
C SER A 265 6.75 -19.32 -12.37
N PRO A 266 7.06 -18.11 -12.91
CA PRO A 266 7.59 -17.97 -14.26
C PRO A 266 8.89 -18.74 -14.49
N GLY A 267 8.96 -19.45 -15.62
CA GLY A 267 10.22 -19.97 -16.15
C GLY A 267 11.05 -18.89 -16.85
N ARG A 268 12.27 -19.25 -17.27
CA ARG A 268 13.16 -18.35 -18.03
C ARG A 268 12.48 -17.78 -19.26
N GLY A 269 12.57 -16.46 -19.43
CA GLY A 269 11.99 -15.77 -20.57
C GLY A 269 11.94 -14.26 -20.40
N PRO A 270 11.76 -13.53 -21.52
CA PRO A 270 11.67 -12.07 -21.50
C PRO A 270 10.36 -11.61 -20.85
N GLY A 271 10.44 -10.51 -20.10
CA GLY A 271 9.29 -9.99 -19.34
C GLY A 271 8.13 -9.55 -20.24
N ASN A 272 8.43 -8.99 -21.41
CA ASN A 272 7.45 -8.50 -22.39
C ASN A 272 6.70 -9.61 -23.15
N GLN A 273 6.92 -10.89 -22.82
CA GLN A 273 6.16 -12.03 -23.33
C GLN A 273 5.57 -12.86 -22.17
N PRO A 274 4.67 -12.26 -21.37
CA PRO A 274 4.10 -12.93 -20.19
C PRO A 274 3.30 -14.17 -20.57
N LYS A 275 3.52 -15.28 -19.83
CA LYS A 275 2.86 -16.58 -20.07
C LYS A 275 1.65 -16.88 -19.18
N GLY A 276 1.30 -15.97 -18.26
CA GLY A 276 0.11 -16.11 -17.41
C GLY A 276 0.31 -16.88 -16.10
N HIS A 277 1.55 -17.00 -15.63
CA HIS A 277 1.91 -17.60 -14.34
C HIS A 277 2.87 -16.64 -13.67
N PHE A 278 2.54 -16.18 -12.47
CA PHE A 278 3.21 -15.05 -11.83
C PHE A 278 3.45 -15.29 -10.33
N GLY A 279 3.67 -16.52 -9.87
CA GLY A 279 4.31 -16.73 -8.57
C GLY A 279 5.60 -15.91 -8.44
N GLU A 280 5.82 -15.27 -7.29
CA GLU A 280 7.04 -14.52 -6.96
C GLU A 280 7.44 -13.47 -8.01
N SER A 281 6.51 -12.58 -8.35
CA SER A 281 6.68 -11.66 -9.48
C SER A 281 6.31 -10.22 -9.15
N VAL A 282 6.98 -9.28 -9.80
CA VAL A 282 6.45 -7.93 -10.06
C VAL A 282 5.79 -7.97 -11.44
N VAL A 283 4.53 -7.57 -11.53
CA VAL A 283 3.76 -7.63 -12.79
C VAL A 283 3.33 -6.23 -13.21
N ARG A 284 3.52 -5.89 -14.49
CA ARG A 284 2.87 -4.75 -15.13
C ARG A 284 1.62 -5.23 -15.86
N LEU A 285 0.45 -4.90 -15.33
CA LEU A 285 -0.84 -5.15 -15.92
C LEU A 285 -1.29 -3.95 -16.75
N GLY A 286 -1.75 -4.23 -17.97
CA GLY A 286 -2.27 -3.25 -18.91
C GLY A 286 -3.80 -3.27 -18.97
N VAL A 287 -4.40 -2.08 -19.05
CA VAL A 287 -5.82 -1.91 -19.35
C VAL A 287 -6.00 -1.73 -20.86
N ASN A 288 -6.73 -2.64 -21.49
CA ASN A 288 -7.09 -2.59 -22.91
C ASN A 288 -8.14 -1.52 -23.18
N SER A 289 -8.33 -1.15 -24.45
CA SER A 289 -9.33 -0.15 -24.87
C SER A 289 -10.78 -0.54 -24.53
N ASP A 290 -11.07 -1.84 -24.44
CA ASP A 290 -12.37 -2.38 -24.03
C ASP A 290 -12.51 -2.53 -22.50
N GLY A 291 -11.49 -2.10 -21.74
CA GLY A 291 -11.40 -2.23 -20.29
C GLY A 291 -11.00 -3.61 -19.77
N SER A 292 -10.77 -4.60 -20.65
CA SER A 292 -10.18 -5.87 -20.24
C SER A 292 -8.73 -5.70 -19.78
N LEU A 293 -8.21 -6.67 -19.05
CA LEU A 293 -6.88 -6.60 -18.43
C LEU A 293 -5.97 -7.67 -19.03
N SER A 294 -4.70 -7.34 -19.23
CA SER A 294 -3.70 -8.28 -19.73
C SER A 294 -2.31 -7.94 -19.18
N ALA A 295 -1.54 -8.95 -18.79
CA ALA A 295 -0.15 -8.72 -18.39
C ALA A 295 0.65 -8.20 -19.59
N ARG A 296 1.52 -7.22 -19.34
CA ARG A 296 2.35 -6.56 -20.37
C ARG A 296 3.83 -6.72 -20.13
N ASP A 297 4.22 -6.93 -18.88
CA ASP A 297 5.60 -7.14 -18.49
C ASP A 297 5.64 -7.81 -17.12
N PHE A 298 6.75 -8.46 -16.78
CA PHE A 298 7.00 -8.97 -15.45
C PHE A 298 8.49 -9.03 -15.13
N PHE A 299 8.80 -9.09 -13.84
CA PHE A 299 10.08 -9.52 -13.29
C PHE A 299 9.81 -10.64 -12.30
N SER A 300 10.64 -11.70 -12.32
CA SER A 300 10.64 -12.71 -11.27
C SER A 300 12.08 -13.11 -10.96
N PRO A 301 12.49 -13.17 -9.69
CA PRO A 301 13.82 -13.63 -9.31
C PRO A 301 14.10 -15.04 -9.81
N THR A 302 15.34 -15.30 -10.20
CA THR A 302 15.79 -16.60 -10.71
C THR A 302 15.73 -17.73 -9.69
N ASN A 303 15.63 -17.39 -8.40
CA ASN A 303 15.42 -18.31 -7.31
C ASN A 303 13.94 -18.40 -6.85
N ASN A 304 12.98 -17.97 -7.67
CA ASN A 304 11.55 -17.98 -7.33
C ASN A 304 11.06 -19.31 -6.73
N GLN A 305 11.47 -20.46 -7.29
CA GLN A 305 11.12 -21.78 -6.74
C GLN A 305 11.63 -22.02 -5.32
N THR A 306 12.80 -21.46 -4.98
CA THR A 306 13.32 -21.49 -3.61
C THR A 306 12.50 -20.58 -2.70
N LEU A 307 12.05 -19.44 -3.21
CA LEU A 307 11.18 -18.54 -2.45
C LEU A 307 9.84 -19.19 -2.14
N ASP A 308 9.23 -19.84 -3.14
CA ASP A 308 7.98 -20.60 -3.03
C ASP A 308 8.07 -21.66 -1.92
N GLN A 309 9.14 -22.47 -1.93
CA GLN A 309 9.34 -23.55 -0.96
C GLN A 309 9.63 -23.04 0.46
N GLY A 310 10.23 -21.85 0.57
CA GLY A 310 10.66 -21.27 1.84
C GLY A 310 9.64 -20.32 2.47
N ASP A 311 8.47 -20.11 1.86
CA ASP A 311 7.52 -19.04 2.24
C ASP A 311 8.24 -17.67 2.36
N THR A 312 9.15 -17.39 1.42
CA THR A 312 10.00 -16.18 1.41
C THR A 312 9.54 -15.16 0.37
N ASP A 313 8.22 -15.03 0.27
CA ASP A 313 7.47 -14.16 -0.65
C ASP A 313 8.15 -12.83 -0.98
N LEU A 314 8.38 -12.61 -2.26
CA LEU A 314 8.57 -11.31 -2.87
C LEU A 314 7.35 -10.42 -2.61
N GLY A 315 6.13 -10.96 -2.78
CA GLY A 315 4.87 -10.23 -2.65
C GLY A 315 4.41 -9.91 -1.22
N SER A 316 5.17 -10.32 -0.21
CA SER A 316 4.95 -9.87 1.18
C SER A 316 5.05 -8.35 1.30
N GLY A 317 5.91 -7.71 0.48
CA GLY A 317 5.97 -6.27 0.37
C GLY A 317 5.30 -5.72 -0.89
N GLY A 318 4.76 -4.51 -0.80
CA GLY A 318 4.18 -3.79 -1.93
C GLY A 318 5.22 -2.97 -2.70
N PRO A 319 5.09 -2.84 -4.03
CA PRO A 319 6.03 -2.06 -4.82
C PRO A 319 5.76 -0.55 -4.69
N VAL A 320 6.79 0.26 -4.97
CA VAL A 320 6.67 1.73 -5.03
C VAL A 320 7.31 2.25 -6.31
N ALA A 321 6.55 3.02 -7.09
CA ALA A 321 7.11 3.73 -8.24
C ALA A 321 7.83 4.99 -7.75
N LEU A 322 9.12 5.12 -8.09
CA LEU A 322 9.89 6.30 -7.70
C LEU A 322 9.49 7.51 -8.57
N PRO A 323 9.54 8.74 -8.02
CA PRO A 323 9.50 9.95 -8.84
C PRO A 323 10.56 9.89 -9.94
N ASP A 324 10.27 10.46 -11.11
CA ASP A 324 11.15 10.32 -12.29
C ASP A 324 12.47 11.10 -12.10
N SER A 325 12.56 11.94 -11.06
CA SER A 325 13.82 12.54 -10.57
C SER A 325 14.83 11.53 -10.02
N PHE A 326 14.43 10.27 -9.79
CA PHE A 326 15.33 9.17 -9.46
C PHE A 326 15.83 8.44 -10.72
N GLY A 327 15.38 8.81 -11.91
CA GLY A 327 15.78 8.16 -13.15
C GLY A 327 17.10 8.68 -13.72
N THR A 328 17.62 7.94 -14.70
CA THR A 328 18.65 8.42 -15.64
C THR A 328 18.08 8.36 -17.07
N THR A 329 18.80 8.87 -18.06
CA THR A 329 18.37 8.75 -19.47
C THR A 329 18.19 7.29 -19.90
N ALA A 330 19.02 6.38 -19.39
CA ALA A 330 18.91 4.95 -19.69
C ALA A 330 17.79 4.25 -18.92
N HIS A 331 17.45 4.74 -17.72
CA HIS A 331 16.44 4.18 -16.84
C HIS A 331 15.56 5.29 -16.25
N PRO A 332 14.66 5.88 -17.04
CA PRO A 332 13.92 7.08 -16.64
C PRO A 332 12.85 6.81 -15.57
N HIS A 333 12.29 5.60 -15.53
CA HIS A 333 11.12 5.28 -14.71
C HIS A 333 11.43 4.11 -13.77
N LEU A 334 11.86 4.40 -12.54
CA LEU A 334 12.26 3.35 -11.59
C LEU A 334 11.13 2.89 -10.66
N LEU A 335 11.20 1.64 -10.22
CA LEU A 335 10.34 1.02 -9.21
C LEU A 335 11.19 0.25 -8.20
N VAL A 336 10.82 0.33 -6.92
CA VAL A 336 11.45 -0.45 -5.84
C VAL A 336 10.53 -1.57 -5.41
N GLN A 337 11.10 -2.78 -5.28
CA GLN A 337 10.44 -3.92 -4.68
C GLN A 337 11.34 -4.60 -3.65
N VAL A 338 10.76 -4.98 -2.51
CA VAL A 338 11.41 -5.80 -1.47
C VAL A 338 10.35 -6.64 -0.76
N GLY A 339 10.68 -7.90 -0.45
CA GLY A 339 9.81 -8.82 0.28
C GLY A 339 10.52 -9.47 1.47
N LYS A 340 10.09 -10.69 1.83
CA LYS A 340 10.64 -11.50 2.93
C LYS A 340 12.10 -11.88 2.69
N ASP A 341 12.50 -11.99 1.42
CA ASP A 341 13.87 -12.33 1.00
C ASP A 341 14.89 -11.21 1.28
N GLY A 342 14.43 -9.99 1.59
CA GLY A 342 15.27 -8.85 1.95
C GLY A 342 16.10 -8.27 0.81
N ARG A 343 16.02 -8.78 -0.43
CA ARG A 343 16.66 -8.16 -1.59
C ARG A 343 15.84 -6.95 -2.01
N VAL A 344 16.51 -5.81 -2.12
CA VAL A 344 15.90 -4.58 -2.64
C VAL A 344 16.20 -4.50 -4.12
N PHE A 345 15.19 -4.79 -4.93
CA PHE A 345 15.25 -4.68 -6.38
C PHE A 345 14.89 -3.27 -6.82
N LEU A 346 15.74 -2.69 -7.66
CA LEU A 346 15.44 -1.50 -8.44
C LEU A 346 15.16 -1.93 -9.88
N LEU A 347 13.94 -1.74 -10.33
CA LEU A 347 13.45 -2.17 -11.64
C LEU A 347 13.14 -0.96 -12.52
N ASP A 348 13.23 -1.16 -13.83
CA ASP A 348 12.76 -0.20 -14.83
C ASP A 348 11.30 -0.51 -15.16
N ARG A 349 10.39 0.44 -14.93
CA ARG A 349 8.93 0.29 -15.14
C ARG A 349 8.57 0.09 -16.61
N ASP A 350 9.46 0.48 -17.52
CA ASP A 350 9.26 0.30 -18.96
C ASP A 350 9.74 -1.05 -19.46
N ASN A 351 10.65 -1.69 -18.71
CA ASN A 351 11.19 -3.02 -18.99
C ASN A 351 11.58 -3.72 -17.67
N LEU A 352 10.64 -4.49 -17.10
CA LEU A 352 10.82 -5.11 -15.78
C LEU A 352 11.92 -6.19 -15.78
N GLY A 353 12.25 -6.76 -16.94
CA GLY A 353 13.44 -7.58 -17.13
C GLY A 353 13.21 -9.10 -17.13
N GLY A 354 11.98 -9.60 -16.96
CA GLY A 354 11.64 -11.01 -17.06
C GLY A 354 12.30 -11.89 -15.99
N MET A 355 12.51 -13.16 -16.33
CA MET A 355 13.22 -14.14 -15.48
C MET A 355 14.45 -14.68 -16.20
N GLY A 356 15.60 -14.62 -15.53
CA GLY A 356 16.87 -15.14 -16.04
C GLY A 356 17.39 -14.47 -17.31
N GLN A 357 17.15 -13.15 -17.47
CA GLN A 357 17.56 -12.39 -18.66
C GLN A 357 18.93 -11.69 -18.50
N GLY A 358 19.58 -11.83 -17.35
CA GLY A 358 20.92 -11.31 -17.09
C GLY A 358 22.01 -12.22 -17.64
N PRO A 359 23.29 -11.79 -17.58
CA PRO A 359 24.43 -12.61 -17.98
C PRO A 359 24.40 -13.99 -17.29
N ASN A 360 24.66 -15.06 -18.05
CA ASN A 360 24.61 -16.44 -17.54
C ASN A 360 23.25 -16.87 -16.96
N GLY A 361 22.17 -16.17 -17.32
CA GLY A 361 20.83 -16.48 -16.86
C GLY A 361 20.52 -16.00 -15.44
N THR A 362 21.23 -14.98 -14.93
CA THR A 362 20.93 -14.33 -13.65
C THR A 362 19.75 -13.36 -13.75
N ASP A 363 19.36 -12.77 -12.62
CA ASP A 363 18.41 -11.65 -12.60
C ASP A 363 18.92 -10.46 -13.43
N LYS A 364 17.98 -9.67 -13.98
CA LYS A 364 18.27 -8.44 -14.74
C LYS A 364 17.51 -7.20 -14.21
N PRO A 365 17.54 -6.89 -12.91
CA PRO A 365 17.07 -5.60 -12.41
C PRO A 365 18.03 -4.49 -12.89
N VAL A 366 17.61 -3.23 -12.79
CA VAL A 366 18.53 -2.07 -12.96
C VAL A 366 19.66 -2.17 -11.94
N SER A 367 19.30 -2.45 -10.70
CA SER A 367 20.25 -2.84 -9.66
C SER A 367 19.58 -3.60 -8.53
N MET A 368 20.39 -4.22 -7.68
CA MET A 368 19.94 -4.89 -6.47
C MET A 368 20.85 -4.49 -5.31
N THR A 369 20.29 -4.38 -4.11
CA THR A 369 21.03 -4.15 -2.86
C THR A 369 20.49 -5.04 -1.76
N GLY A 370 21.37 -5.47 -0.84
CA GLY A 370 21.07 -6.47 0.17
C GLY A 370 21.62 -7.86 -0.22
N PRO A 371 21.01 -8.96 0.26
CA PRO A 371 19.80 -9.00 1.06
C PRO A 371 19.97 -8.38 2.46
N PHE A 372 18.91 -7.76 2.95
CA PHE A 372 18.76 -7.33 4.33
C PHE A 372 17.74 -8.22 5.06
N GLN A 373 17.10 -7.69 6.09
CA GLN A 373 15.97 -8.33 6.75
C GLN A 373 14.69 -8.21 5.89
N GLY A 374 13.78 -9.17 6.05
CA GLY A 374 12.52 -9.22 5.32
C GLY A 374 11.60 -8.03 5.61
N VAL A 375 10.74 -7.71 4.66
CA VAL A 375 9.80 -6.58 4.74
C VAL A 375 8.35 -7.09 4.58
N TRP A 376 7.50 -6.73 5.54
CA TRP A 376 6.04 -6.90 5.48
C TRP A 376 5.39 -5.52 5.51
N GLY A 377 5.44 -4.83 4.38
CA GLY A 377 5.00 -3.45 4.21
C GLY A 377 5.40 -2.97 2.83
N HIS A 378 5.54 -1.68 2.63
CA HIS A 378 6.10 -1.13 1.40
C HIS A 378 7.04 0.03 1.73
N PRO A 379 7.98 0.37 0.82
CA PRO A 379 8.85 1.51 1.03
C PRO A 379 8.10 2.85 1.11
N ALA A 380 8.78 3.88 1.62
CA ALA A 380 8.44 5.28 1.39
C ALA A 380 9.62 6.04 0.79
N VAL A 381 9.37 7.20 0.19
CA VAL A 381 10.35 7.96 -0.60
C VAL A 381 10.53 9.35 -0.03
N TYR A 382 11.71 9.95 -0.23
CA TYR A 382 11.92 11.39 -0.07
C TYR A 382 12.75 11.90 -1.24
N GLY A 383 12.26 12.89 -1.98
CA GLY A 383 12.98 13.45 -3.14
C GLY A 383 14.09 14.45 -2.80
N GLY A 384 14.15 14.98 -1.57
CA GLY A 384 15.21 15.92 -1.19
C GLY A 384 16.57 15.27 -1.01
N GLY A 385 17.65 16.06 -1.04
CA GLY A 385 19.02 15.58 -0.85
C GLY A 385 19.43 14.51 -1.87
N ASN A 386 18.98 14.59 -3.12
CA ASN A 386 19.20 13.61 -4.20
C ASN A 386 18.49 12.26 -3.99
N GLY A 387 17.45 12.17 -3.17
CA GLY A 387 16.58 10.99 -3.12
C GLY A 387 16.94 9.95 -2.04
N TYR A 388 15.93 9.49 -1.32
CA TYR A 388 16.01 8.44 -0.31
C TYR A 388 14.82 7.50 -0.42
N VAL A 389 15.02 6.24 -0.02
CA VAL A 389 14.00 5.22 0.13
C VAL A 389 14.10 4.65 1.54
N TYR A 390 12.97 4.52 2.23
CA TYR A 390 12.90 4.01 3.60
C TYR A 390 12.11 2.71 3.66
N THR A 391 12.63 1.74 4.40
CA THR A 391 11.97 0.45 4.60
C THR A 391 11.93 0.13 6.09
N VAL A 392 10.78 -0.33 6.57
CA VAL A 392 10.66 -0.93 7.90
C VAL A 392 10.76 -2.43 7.72
N ALA A 393 11.89 -2.99 8.14
CA ALA A 393 12.03 -4.43 8.15
C ALA A 393 11.29 -5.03 9.35
N SER A 394 10.94 -6.30 9.23
CA SER A 394 10.39 -7.13 10.30
C SER A 394 11.16 -8.46 10.30
N SER A 395 11.21 -9.15 11.42
CA SER A 395 11.77 -10.50 11.50
C SER A 395 10.86 -11.38 12.36
N GLY A 396 10.69 -12.64 11.96
CA GLY A 396 9.91 -13.61 12.75
C GLY A 396 10.47 -13.86 14.16
N ASN A 397 11.75 -13.53 14.37
CA ASN A 397 12.50 -13.80 15.62
C ASN A 397 12.87 -12.52 16.41
N GLY A 398 12.40 -11.35 16.00
CA GLY A 398 12.64 -10.09 16.72
C GLY A 398 13.78 -9.23 16.16
N PHE A 399 13.59 -7.92 16.32
CA PHE A 399 14.47 -6.79 15.98
C PHE A 399 14.92 -6.69 14.51
N ALA A 400 14.14 -5.98 13.70
CA ALA A 400 14.55 -5.50 12.38
C ALA A 400 14.38 -3.97 12.28
N PRO A 401 15.30 -3.23 11.65
CA PRO A 401 15.32 -1.78 11.78
C PRO A 401 14.46 -1.05 10.74
N LEU A 402 14.16 0.22 11.02
CA LEU A 402 13.92 1.22 9.96
C LEU A 402 15.26 1.46 9.26
N ARG A 403 15.29 1.38 7.94
CA ARG A 403 16.49 1.55 7.12
C ARG A 403 16.31 2.70 6.14
N ALA A 404 17.34 3.53 6.00
CA ALA A 404 17.45 4.54 4.96
C ALA A 404 18.40 4.08 3.86
N LEU A 405 17.89 4.05 2.64
CA LEU A 405 18.61 3.77 1.41
C LEU A 405 18.76 5.07 0.63
N LYS A 406 19.99 5.49 0.37
CA LYS A 406 20.30 6.67 -0.41
C LYS A 406 20.30 6.33 -1.90
N PHE A 407 19.62 7.14 -2.70
CA PHE A 407 19.76 7.08 -4.15
C PHE A 407 21.08 7.70 -4.61
N GLY A 408 21.72 7.04 -5.58
CA GLY A 408 22.87 7.51 -6.31
C GLY A 408 22.94 6.87 -7.70
N VAL A 409 23.91 7.32 -8.49
CA VAL A 409 24.20 6.78 -9.82
C VAL A 409 25.67 6.38 -9.82
N ASP A 410 25.98 5.15 -10.24
CA ASP A 410 27.36 4.68 -10.32
C ASP A 410 28.11 5.28 -11.53
N SER A 411 29.41 4.98 -11.64
CA SER A 411 30.26 5.51 -12.72
C SER A 411 29.83 5.08 -14.12
N ALA A 412 29.00 4.04 -14.25
CA ALA A 412 28.44 3.56 -15.51
C ALA A 412 27.08 4.20 -15.83
N GLY A 413 26.59 5.12 -14.99
CA GLY A 413 25.28 5.76 -15.18
C GLY A 413 24.10 4.91 -14.68
N VAL A 414 24.36 3.85 -13.89
CA VAL A 414 23.31 2.94 -13.40
C VAL A 414 22.78 3.42 -12.04
N PRO A 415 21.46 3.61 -11.90
CA PRO A 415 20.81 3.86 -10.62
C PRO A 415 21.12 2.81 -9.53
N ARG A 416 21.46 3.27 -8.32
CA ARG A 416 21.73 2.44 -7.14
C ARG A 416 21.02 2.99 -5.91
N LEU A 417 20.63 2.06 -5.04
CA LEU A 417 20.25 2.36 -3.66
C LEU A 417 21.36 1.88 -2.73
N THR A 418 21.74 2.66 -1.72
CA THR A 418 22.81 2.26 -0.78
C THR A 418 22.34 2.47 0.64
N SER A 419 22.49 1.46 1.49
CA SER A 419 22.16 1.58 2.92
C SER A 419 23.11 2.56 3.60
N ILE A 420 22.59 3.67 4.08
CA ILE A 420 23.36 4.73 4.74
C ILE A 420 23.04 4.88 6.23
N GLY A 421 22.02 4.19 6.73
CA GLY A 421 21.77 4.13 8.16
C GLY A 421 20.52 3.36 8.55
N THR A 422 20.46 3.00 9.83
CA THR A 422 19.35 2.25 10.43
C THR A 422 18.95 2.83 11.78
N SER A 423 17.71 2.61 12.22
CA SER A 423 17.32 2.86 13.61
C SER A 423 18.08 1.97 14.57
N LYS A 424 18.30 2.45 15.80
CA LYS A 424 18.83 1.62 16.90
C LYS A 424 17.77 0.68 17.43
N GLU A 425 16.52 1.14 17.48
CA GLU A 425 15.40 0.32 17.91
C GLU A 425 14.96 -0.61 16.78
N GLY A 426 14.52 -1.81 17.15
CA GLY A 426 13.88 -2.73 16.21
C GLY A 426 12.37 -2.53 16.16
N PHE A 427 11.81 -2.91 15.02
CA PHE A 427 10.39 -2.98 14.74
C PHE A 427 9.94 -4.43 14.85
N GLY A 428 8.91 -4.65 15.67
CA GLY A 428 8.27 -5.94 15.78
C GLY A 428 7.44 -6.26 14.54
N TYR A 429 7.11 -7.54 14.36
CA TYR A 429 6.13 -7.97 13.38
C TYR A 429 4.85 -7.14 13.52
N ALA A 430 4.20 -6.84 12.38
CA ALA A 430 3.01 -5.99 12.27
C ALA A 430 3.26 -4.46 12.40
N SER A 431 4.50 -3.99 12.58
CA SER A 431 4.80 -2.55 12.44
C SER A 431 4.44 -2.04 11.05
N GLY A 432 4.09 -0.76 10.96
CA GLY A 432 3.58 -0.12 9.76
C GLY A 432 4.63 0.23 8.71
N SER A 433 4.21 0.40 7.45
CA SER A 433 5.05 1.05 6.44
C SER A 433 5.32 2.51 6.83
N PRO A 434 6.49 3.06 6.47
CA PRO A 434 6.81 4.46 6.75
C PRO A 434 5.94 5.42 5.94
N ALA A 435 5.73 6.63 6.48
CA ALA A 435 5.28 7.81 5.75
C ALA A 435 6.32 8.93 5.93
N VAL A 436 6.50 9.80 4.95
CA VAL A 436 7.47 10.89 4.95
C VAL A 436 6.74 12.21 4.78
N THR A 437 6.97 13.15 5.67
CA THR A 437 6.46 14.53 5.56
C THR A 437 7.62 15.49 5.36
N SER A 438 7.43 16.57 4.61
CA SER A 438 8.47 17.58 4.39
C SER A 438 7.89 18.91 3.90
N ASN A 439 8.73 19.94 3.80
CA ASN A 439 8.41 21.16 3.06
C ASN A 439 9.11 21.10 1.69
N GLY A 440 8.46 20.49 0.70
CA GLY A 440 9.05 20.17 -0.59
C GLY A 440 10.35 19.37 -0.43
N THR A 441 11.38 19.81 -1.16
CA THR A 441 12.73 19.25 -1.06
C THR A 441 13.67 20.10 -0.19
N VAL A 442 13.13 21.00 0.65
CA VAL A 442 13.93 21.86 1.53
C VAL A 442 14.75 20.99 2.48
N SER A 443 16.07 21.20 2.49
CA SER A 443 17.01 20.46 3.34
C SER A 443 16.64 20.58 4.82
N GLY A 444 16.69 19.46 5.55
CA GLY A 444 16.37 19.42 6.98
C GLY A 444 14.88 19.60 7.32
N SER A 445 13.97 19.63 6.34
CA SER A 445 12.53 19.73 6.60
C SER A 445 11.83 18.37 6.78
N ALA A 446 12.46 17.28 6.37
CA ALA A 446 11.82 15.98 6.26
C ALA A 446 11.84 15.18 7.57
N LEU A 447 10.73 14.48 7.84
CA LEU A 447 10.56 13.54 8.94
C LEU A 447 9.95 12.23 8.42
N ILE A 448 10.26 11.12 9.10
CA ILE A 448 9.66 9.81 8.82
C ILE A 448 8.76 9.42 9.98
N TRP A 449 7.52 9.08 9.68
CA TRP A 449 6.50 8.61 10.62
C TRP A 449 6.31 7.11 10.45
N VAL A 450 6.32 6.38 11.56
CA VAL A 450 6.14 4.92 11.54
C VAL A 450 5.28 4.50 12.74
N VAL A 451 4.31 3.62 12.51
CA VAL A 451 3.62 2.92 13.60
C VAL A 451 4.49 1.76 14.06
N TRP A 452 4.95 1.83 15.30
CA TRP A 452 5.69 0.76 15.97
C TRP A 452 4.72 -0.13 16.75
N SER A 453 4.74 -1.44 16.50
CA SER A 453 3.78 -2.41 17.05
C SER A 453 4.15 -2.97 18.44
N GLY A 454 5.22 -2.50 19.07
CA GLY A 454 5.66 -3.06 20.33
C GLY A 454 6.56 -4.28 20.18
N THR A 455 6.98 -4.83 21.31
CA THR A 455 7.60 -6.17 21.43
C THR A 455 6.61 -7.24 21.86
N SER A 456 5.40 -6.84 22.27
CA SER A 456 4.34 -7.75 22.73
C SER A 456 3.50 -8.25 21.54
N PRO A 457 3.06 -9.52 21.55
CA PRO A 457 2.15 -10.03 20.54
C PRO A 457 0.89 -9.17 20.42
N GLY A 458 0.40 -9.01 19.19
CA GLY A 458 -0.91 -8.40 18.93
C GLY A 458 -0.94 -6.86 18.87
N GLY A 459 0.17 -6.16 19.09
CA GLY A 459 0.28 -4.72 18.88
C GLY A 459 0.13 -3.85 20.13
N VAL A 460 -0.01 -4.44 21.32
CA VAL A 460 -0.26 -3.71 22.58
C VAL A 460 0.95 -2.84 22.94
N GLY A 461 0.68 -1.59 23.35
CA GLY A 461 1.74 -0.62 23.66
C GLY A 461 2.33 0.02 22.41
N GLY A 462 1.57 0.04 21.32
CA GLY A 462 1.98 0.64 20.06
C GLY A 462 2.26 2.14 20.20
N GLU A 463 3.15 2.63 19.35
CA GLU A 463 3.55 4.03 19.29
C GLU A 463 3.51 4.56 17.86
N LEU A 464 3.15 5.84 17.69
CA LEU A 464 3.56 6.62 16.53
C LEU A 464 4.97 7.16 16.81
N ARG A 465 5.95 6.75 16.02
CA ARG A 465 7.33 7.21 16.12
C ARG A 465 7.69 8.14 14.98
N VAL A 466 8.52 9.13 15.28
CA VAL A 466 9.02 10.09 14.28
C VAL A 466 10.54 10.17 14.31
N TYR A 467 11.14 9.94 13.16
CA TYR A 467 12.58 9.91 12.94
C TYR A 467 13.03 11.05 12.04
N ASP A 468 14.28 11.49 12.23
CA ASP A 468 14.98 12.27 11.23
C ASP A 468 15.10 11.50 9.91
N ALA A 469 14.85 12.19 8.80
CA ALA A 469 14.93 11.58 7.47
C ALA A 469 16.37 11.25 7.04
N VAL A 470 17.36 12.02 7.52
CA VAL A 470 18.77 11.85 7.17
C VAL A 470 19.53 11.24 8.35
N PRO A 471 20.10 10.03 8.21
CA PRO A 471 20.92 9.45 9.27
C PRO A 471 22.19 10.27 9.55
N VAL A 472 22.64 10.24 10.80
CA VAL A 472 23.94 10.81 11.23
C VAL A 472 24.81 9.65 11.69
N ASN A 473 26.02 9.52 11.12
CA ASN A 473 26.96 8.43 11.43
C ASN A 473 26.31 7.03 11.37
N GLY A 474 25.55 6.75 10.30
CA GLY A 474 24.90 5.46 10.11
C GLY A 474 23.64 5.23 10.95
N THR A 475 23.18 6.21 11.73
CA THR A 475 22.06 6.04 12.67
C THR A 475 20.88 6.94 12.33
N MET A 476 19.68 6.36 12.25
CA MET A 476 18.41 7.08 12.21
C MET A 476 18.07 7.58 13.62
N HIS A 477 17.90 8.88 13.79
CA HIS A 477 17.63 9.49 15.09
C HIS A 477 16.12 9.57 15.36
N LEU A 478 15.65 8.91 16.42
CA LEU A 478 14.28 9.00 16.93
C LEU A 478 14.09 10.37 17.61
N ARG A 479 13.21 11.21 17.09
CA ARG A 479 12.92 12.53 17.68
C ARG A 479 11.91 12.46 18.81
N ARG A 480 10.80 11.76 18.56
CA ARG A 480 9.66 11.66 19.49
C ARG A 480 8.95 10.32 19.26
N SER A 481 8.30 9.81 20.30
CA SER A 481 7.28 8.78 20.20
C SER A 481 6.00 9.24 20.91
N PHE A 482 4.87 8.68 20.48
CA PHE A 482 3.56 8.96 21.05
C PHE A 482 2.77 7.67 21.24
N PRO A 483 2.22 7.39 22.43
CA PRO A 483 1.42 6.19 22.63
C PRO A 483 0.13 6.25 21.83
N ILE A 484 -0.21 5.16 21.14
CA ILE A 484 -1.45 5.03 20.35
C ILE A 484 -2.38 3.94 20.89
N GLY A 485 -1.96 3.14 21.87
CA GLY A 485 -2.75 2.01 22.38
C GLY A 485 -2.34 0.72 21.70
N THR A 486 -3.26 0.08 20.96
CA THR A 486 -2.98 -1.17 20.25
C THR A 486 -2.74 -0.92 18.76
N ALA A 487 -1.52 -1.12 18.29
CA ALA A 487 -1.16 -0.94 16.89
C ALA A 487 -1.91 -1.92 15.98
N SER A 488 -2.41 -1.39 14.86
CA SER A 488 -2.94 -2.20 13.77
C SER A 488 -1.82 -2.74 12.88
N LYS A 489 -2.00 -3.97 12.40
CA LYS A 489 -1.04 -4.64 11.53
C LYS A 489 -0.86 -3.85 10.23
N PHE A 490 0.38 -3.48 9.94
CA PHE A 490 0.81 -2.76 8.74
C PHE A 490 0.25 -1.34 8.58
N MET A 491 -0.27 -0.74 9.66
CA MET A 491 -0.89 0.59 9.63
C MET A 491 0.06 1.67 9.10
N VAL A 492 -0.39 2.43 8.12
CA VAL A 492 0.34 3.60 7.59
C VAL A 492 -0.29 4.87 8.16
N PRO A 493 0.50 5.79 8.77
CA PRO A 493 -0.03 7.09 9.19
C PRO A 493 -0.51 7.90 7.99
N ALA A 494 -1.60 8.63 8.18
CA ALA A 494 -2.08 9.62 7.24
C ALA A 494 -1.70 11.03 7.71
N THR A 495 -1.44 11.93 6.79
CA THR A 495 -0.95 13.30 7.05
C THR A 495 -1.78 14.33 6.29
N ASP A 496 -2.02 15.46 6.93
CA ASP A 496 -2.61 16.64 6.30
C ASP A 496 -2.48 17.88 7.21
N ARG A 497 -2.06 19.01 6.64
CA ARG A 497 -2.11 20.36 7.23
C ARG A 497 -1.54 20.43 8.64
N GLY A 498 -0.37 19.83 8.87
CA GLY A 498 0.29 19.86 10.18
C GLY A 498 -0.22 18.80 11.16
N ARG A 499 -1.01 17.83 10.71
CA ARG A 499 -1.57 16.75 11.53
C ARG A 499 -1.19 15.38 11.01
N VAL A 500 -1.11 14.44 11.93
CA VAL A 500 -0.87 13.02 11.67
C VAL A 500 -2.02 12.22 12.28
N TYR A 501 -2.61 11.34 11.50
CA TYR A 501 -3.74 10.50 11.88
C TYR A 501 -3.32 9.03 11.87
N VAL A 502 -3.59 8.33 12.96
CA VAL A 502 -3.29 6.91 13.11
C VAL A 502 -4.54 6.21 13.63
N ALA A 503 -4.92 5.12 12.98
CA ALA A 503 -5.99 4.27 13.47
C ALA A 503 -5.44 3.00 14.11
N THR A 504 -6.22 2.43 15.01
CA THR A 504 -5.74 1.43 15.96
C THR A 504 -6.60 0.17 15.95
N ARG A 505 -6.02 -0.92 16.45
CA ARG A 505 -6.66 -2.23 16.47
C ARG A 505 -7.77 -2.30 17.52
N ASP A 506 -7.64 -1.52 18.58
CA ASP A 506 -8.63 -1.34 19.65
C ASP A 506 -9.74 -0.34 19.31
N GLY A 507 -9.82 0.12 18.05
CA GLY A 507 -10.98 0.85 17.55
C GLY A 507 -10.93 2.34 17.88
N HIS A 508 -9.79 2.99 17.64
CA HIS A 508 -9.67 4.44 17.71
C HIS A 508 -9.07 5.04 16.43
N LEU A 509 -9.47 6.27 16.12
CA LEU A 509 -8.70 7.19 15.29
C LEU A 509 -8.05 8.24 16.21
N VAL A 510 -6.74 8.36 16.16
CA VAL A 510 -5.95 9.29 16.98
C VAL A 510 -5.31 10.35 16.08
N ALA A 511 -5.45 11.62 16.45
CA ALA A 511 -4.80 12.73 15.75
C ALA A 511 -3.69 13.36 16.61
N PHE A 512 -2.56 13.65 15.97
CA PHE A 512 -1.44 14.40 16.51
C PHE A 512 -1.26 15.68 15.71
N GLY A 513 -0.77 16.74 16.34
CA GLY A 513 -0.58 18.04 15.70
C GLY A 513 -0.14 19.12 16.69
N PRO A 514 0.01 20.38 16.25
CA PRO A 514 0.16 21.53 17.15
C PRO A 514 -1.12 21.80 17.96
N ALA A 515 -0.98 22.52 19.07
CA ALA A 515 -2.08 22.91 19.95
C ALA A 515 -3.15 23.77 19.30
#